data_AF-A0A7M2SMH6-F1
#
_entry.id   AF-A0A7M2SMH6-F1
#
_cell.length_a   1.000
_cell.length_b   1.000
_cell.length_c   1.000
_cell.angle_alpha   90.00
_cell.angle_beta   90.00
_cell.angle_gamma   90.00
#
_symmetry.space_group_name_H-M   'P 1'
#
loop_
_entity.id
_entity.type
_entity.pdbx_description
1 polymer ?
#
loop_
_entity_poly.entity_id
_entity_poly.type
_entity_poly.pdbx_seq_one_letter_code
_entity_poly.pdbx_strand_id
1 'polypeptide(L)'
;MTTTVEEDQYLRRILALLDSARPYESLTQSDSKQWQVQPGSALAGDDAKTDPYQVSHNAWSTLSVAVDHMHCYRSSLVGEQQGTELPLTLHTHAQYSLLRGAFENSARVVWMLAPANRLVRIQRRLSLQAGEYRHSDRMLELLKQQPRRPSQARMQQLTDLVVAAGTARDDAKKVLRSPDYKDIVREAGALTSMGADQAEIVWSGCSSLTHGDVYGTLSILELNVVSTQGGVNLTQITSSPKVLLWATDLTVAMMQRGFDLFKTRAACHR
;
A
#
# COMPACT_ATOMS: atom_id res chain seq x y z
N MET A 1 8.67 18.10 -25.27
CA MET A 1 7.72 19.15 -24.83
C MET A 1 8.48 20.07 -23.91
N THR A 2 8.41 21.38 -24.14
CA THR A 2 8.86 22.37 -23.15
C THR A 2 7.85 22.40 -22.01
N THR A 3 8.26 21.99 -20.82
CA THR A 3 7.43 22.09 -19.60
C THR A 3 7.25 23.54 -19.19
N THR A 4 6.12 23.86 -18.59
CA THR A 4 5.93 25.16 -17.93
C THR A 4 6.82 25.24 -16.68
N VAL A 5 7.10 26.46 -16.19
CA VAL A 5 7.86 26.67 -14.95
C VAL A 5 7.18 25.99 -13.75
N GLU A 6 5.85 25.95 -13.73
CA GLU A 6 5.08 25.31 -12.67
C GLU A 6 5.18 23.77 -12.74
N GLU A 7 5.06 23.18 -13.93
CA GLU A 7 5.27 21.74 -14.12
C GLU A 7 6.68 21.31 -13.73
N ASP A 8 7.70 22.09 -14.06
CA ASP A 8 9.08 21.82 -13.65
C ASP A 8 9.23 21.79 -12.12
N GLN A 9 8.55 22.71 -11.42
CA GLN A 9 8.52 22.71 -9.95
C GLN A 9 7.84 21.46 -9.38
N TYR A 10 6.73 21.02 -9.96
CA TYR A 10 6.06 19.78 -9.54
C TYR A 10 6.97 18.56 -9.73
N LEU A 11 7.61 18.44 -10.89
CA LEU A 11 8.51 17.33 -11.21
C LEU A 11 9.73 17.28 -10.28
N ARG A 12 10.36 18.43 -9.99
CA ARG A 12 11.47 18.49 -9.02
C ARG A 12 11.05 18.03 -7.63
N ARG A 13 9.84 18.41 -7.20
CA ARG A 13 9.31 17.99 -5.89
C ARG A 13 8.98 16.50 -5.86
N ILE A 14 8.41 15.95 -6.94
CA ILE A 14 8.22 14.50 -7.08
C ILE A 14 9.56 13.78 -6.94
N LEU A 15 10.58 14.22 -7.67
CA LEU A 15 11.92 13.62 -7.58
C LEU A 15 12.49 13.68 -6.16
N ALA A 16 12.37 14.82 -5.48
CA ALA A 16 12.83 14.95 -4.09
C ALA A 16 12.10 13.99 -3.13
N LEU A 17 10.78 13.81 -3.31
CA LEU A 17 10.00 12.84 -2.52
C LEU A 17 10.43 11.40 -2.81
N LEU A 18 10.62 11.05 -4.08
CA LEU A 18 11.09 9.72 -4.47
C LEU A 18 12.52 9.46 -3.99
N ASP A 19 13.39 10.46 -4.04
CA ASP A 19 14.74 10.35 -3.49
C ASP A 19 14.75 10.19 -1.97
N SER A 20 13.80 10.82 -1.26
CA SER A 20 13.62 10.61 0.18
C SER A 20 13.16 9.18 0.53
N ALA A 21 12.57 8.46 -0.43
CA ALA A 21 12.15 7.08 -0.27
C ALA A 21 13.28 6.07 -0.53
N ARG A 22 14.35 6.46 -1.22
CA ARG A 22 15.46 5.55 -1.59
C ARG A 22 16.13 4.82 -0.43
N PRO A 23 16.34 5.42 0.76
CA PRO A 23 16.92 4.68 1.88
C PRO A 23 16.12 3.43 2.26
N TYR A 24 14.80 3.41 2.01
CA TYR A 24 13.95 2.24 2.26
C TYR A 24 14.20 1.11 1.26
N GLU A 25 14.67 1.38 0.04
CA GLU A 25 15.06 0.35 -0.93
C GLU A 25 16.23 -0.49 -0.40
N SER A 26 17.28 0.20 0.06
CA SER A 26 18.42 -0.47 0.71
C SER A 26 17.96 -1.22 1.96
N LEU A 27 17.03 -0.65 2.72
CA LEU A 27 16.50 -1.26 3.93
C LEU A 27 15.80 -2.61 3.65
N THR A 28 15.02 -2.70 2.57
CA THR A 28 14.18 -3.87 2.26
C THR A 28 14.81 -4.86 1.27
N GLN A 29 15.81 -4.45 0.48
CA GLN A 29 16.47 -5.29 -0.53
C GLN A 29 17.84 -5.84 -0.07
N SER A 30 18.39 -5.35 1.04
CA SER A 30 19.63 -5.87 1.61
C SER A 30 19.38 -6.64 2.92
N ASP A 31 20.39 -7.37 3.41
CA ASP A 31 20.35 -8.01 4.73
C ASP A 31 20.57 -7.00 5.87
N SER A 32 19.73 -5.96 5.92
CA SER A 32 19.82 -4.85 6.87
C SER A 32 19.60 -5.28 8.33
N LYS A 33 19.06 -6.48 8.56
CA LYS A 33 18.54 -6.99 9.85
C LYS A 33 17.48 -6.10 10.51
N GLN A 34 17.01 -5.05 9.86
CA GLN A 34 16.02 -4.12 10.42
C GLN A 34 14.61 -4.73 10.48
N TRP A 35 14.40 -5.86 9.82
CA TRP A 35 13.23 -6.72 9.96
C TRP A 35 13.20 -7.50 11.30
N GLN A 36 14.31 -7.56 12.03
CA GLN A 36 14.38 -8.32 13.27
C GLN A 36 13.56 -7.66 14.38
N VAL A 37 12.77 -8.49 15.05
CA VAL A 37 11.94 -8.10 16.18
C VAL A 37 12.69 -8.42 17.47
N GLN A 38 12.88 -7.43 18.35
CA GLN A 38 13.57 -7.65 19.62
C GLN A 38 12.71 -8.48 20.57
N PRO A 39 13.29 -9.45 21.30
CA PRO A 39 12.60 -10.13 22.39
C PRO A 39 12.01 -9.12 23.40
N GLY A 40 10.79 -9.38 23.86
CA GLY A 40 10.07 -8.49 24.80
C GLY A 40 9.39 -7.27 24.15
N SER A 41 9.58 -7.04 22.85
CA SER A 41 8.88 -5.98 22.12
C SER A 41 7.38 -6.25 21.94
N ALA A 42 6.65 -5.22 21.49
CA ALA A 42 5.23 -5.37 21.20
C ALA A 42 4.98 -6.43 20.13
N LEU A 43 5.74 -6.38 19.02
CA LEU A 43 5.64 -7.32 17.90
C LEU A 43 6.04 -8.74 18.29
N ALA A 44 7.04 -8.93 19.16
CA ALA A 44 7.42 -10.28 19.61
C ALA A 44 6.24 -10.99 20.29
N GLY A 45 5.48 -10.27 21.12
CA GLY A 45 4.28 -10.80 21.76
C GLY A 45 3.09 -10.95 20.81
N ASP A 46 3.05 -10.21 19.71
CA ASP A 46 2.03 -10.37 18.67
C ASP A 46 2.32 -11.63 17.84
N ASP A 47 3.57 -11.80 17.40
CA ASP A 47 4.05 -12.93 16.60
C ASP A 47 3.91 -14.27 17.34
N ALA A 48 4.24 -14.30 18.63
CA ALA A 48 4.07 -15.48 19.47
C ALA A 48 2.61 -15.94 19.55
N LYS A 49 1.65 -15.01 19.43
CA LYS A 49 0.21 -15.32 19.47
C LYS A 49 -0.40 -15.63 18.11
N THR A 50 0.32 -15.36 17.02
CA THR A 50 -0.17 -15.61 15.66
C THR A 50 0.60 -16.69 14.93
N ASP A 51 1.59 -17.34 15.54
CA ASP A 51 2.39 -18.40 14.92
C ASP A 51 1.52 -19.46 14.21
N PRO A 52 1.81 -19.82 12.94
CA PRO A 52 2.94 -19.37 12.11
C PRO A 52 2.69 -18.07 11.31
N TYR A 53 1.55 -17.39 11.49
CA TYR A 53 1.13 -16.19 10.76
C TYR A 53 1.60 -14.90 11.44
N GLN A 54 2.91 -14.76 11.63
CA GLN A 54 3.53 -13.64 12.33
C GLN A 54 3.08 -12.27 11.77
N VAL A 55 2.84 -11.32 12.68
CA VAL A 55 2.42 -9.94 12.37
C VAL A 55 3.61 -9.19 11.77
N SER A 56 4.79 -9.31 12.36
CA SER A 56 6.01 -8.63 11.92
C SER A 56 6.41 -9.02 10.51
N HIS A 57 6.43 -10.32 10.20
CA HIS A 57 6.76 -10.83 8.86
C HIS A 57 5.82 -10.28 7.80
N ASN A 58 4.51 -10.27 8.08
CA ASN A 58 3.54 -9.73 7.13
C ASN A 58 3.69 -8.21 6.97
N ALA A 59 3.90 -7.47 8.06
CA ALA A 59 4.12 -6.03 8.00
C ALA A 59 5.38 -5.69 7.20
N TRP A 60 6.51 -6.35 7.47
CA TRP A 60 7.75 -6.14 6.74
C TRP A 60 7.62 -6.49 5.26
N SER A 61 7.07 -7.68 4.95
CA SER A 61 6.84 -8.08 3.56
C SER A 61 5.94 -7.09 2.81
N THR A 62 4.92 -6.56 3.47
CA THR A 62 4.00 -5.57 2.87
C THR A 62 4.70 -4.23 2.63
N LEU A 63 5.54 -3.78 3.57
CA LEU A 63 6.39 -2.59 3.37
C LEU A 63 7.37 -2.77 2.21
N SER A 64 7.99 -3.94 2.07
CA SER A 64 8.88 -4.24 0.94
C SER A 64 8.16 -4.12 -0.41
N VAL A 65 6.90 -4.55 -0.50
CA VAL A 65 6.09 -4.36 -1.73
C VAL A 65 5.80 -2.88 -1.98
N ALA A 66 5.50 -2.10 -0.94
CA ALA A 66 5.29 -0.66 -1.08
C ALA A 66 6.54 0.05 -1.61
N VAL A 67 7.72 -0.29 -1.05
CA VAL A 67 9.01 0.24 -1.48
C VAL A 67 9.32 -0.14 -2.92
N ASP A 68 9.06 -1.38 -3.33
CA ASP A 68 9.29 -1.83 -4.70
C ASP A 68 8.44 -1.05 -5.72
N HIS A 69 7.17 -0.79 -5.40
CA HIS A 69 6.32 0.08 -6.22
C HIS A 69 6.87 1.52 -6.32
N MET A 70 7.36 2.09 -5.22
CA MET A 70 7.95 3.43 -5.22
C MET A 70 9.26 3.50 -6.02
N HIS A 71 10.10 2.48 -5.89
CA HIS A 71 11.33 2.35 -6.67
C HIS A 71 11.02 2.22 -8.17
N CYS A 72 10.05 1.38 -8.54
CA CYS A 72 9.58 1.24 -9.92
C CYS A 72 8.99 2.56 -10.45
N TYR A 73 8.29 3.32 -9.62
CA TYR A 73 7.80 4.64 -10.02
C TYR A 73 8.97 5.57 -10.32
N ARG A 74 9.97 5.61 -9.44
CA ARG A 74 11.16 6.42 -9.68
C ARG A 74 11.91 6.01 -10.94
N SER A 75 12.13 4.72 -11.16
CA SER A 75 12.87 4.22 -12.33
C SER A 75 12.10 4.37 -13.65
N SER A 76 10.77 4.35 -13.62
CA SER A 76 9.94 4.67 -14.80
C SER A 76 9.82 6.18 -15.07
N LEU A 77 9.96 7.02 -14.05
CA LEU A 77 9.97 8.47 -14.20
C LEU A 77 11.32 8.98 -14.72
N VAL A 78 12.43 8.46 -14.21
CA VAL A 78 13.78 8.98 -14.48
C VAL A 78 14.47 8.17 -15.56
N GLY A 79 14.77 8.80 -16.70
CA GLY A 79 15.58 8.19 -17.75
C GLY A 79 17.08 8.25 -17.48
N GLU A 80 17.88 7.67 -18.38
CA GLU A 80 19.34 7.74 -18.32
C GLU A 80 19.81 9.20 -18.44
N GLN A 81 20.75 9.59 -17.56
CA GLN A 81 21.32 10.94 -17.58
C GLN A 81 22.08 11.17 -18.90
N GLN A 82 21.77 12.27 -19.59
CA GLN A 82 22.41 12.67 -20.84
C GLN A 82 23.15 13.99 -20.63
N GLY A 83 24.45 13.90 -20.33
CA GLY A 83 25.26 15.06 -19.99
C GLY A 83 24.81 15.71 -18.67
N THR A 84 24.25 16.92 -18.76
CA THR A 84 23.69 17.65 -17.61
C THR A 84 22.17 17.54 -17.51
N GLU A 85 21.53 16.91 -18.49
CA GLU A 85 20.08 16.75 -18.53
C GLU A 85 19.66 15.40 -17.94
N LEU A 86 18.60 15.44 -17.13
CA LEU A 86 17.95 14.25 -16.58
C LEU A 86 16.56 14.12 -17.21
N PRO A 87 16.40 13.32 -18.27
CA PRO A 87 15.12 13.19 -18.95
C PRO A 87 14.09 12.54 -18.02
N LEU A 88 12.86 13.08 -18.03
CA LEU A 88 11.74 12.56 -17.25
C LEU A 88 10.63 12.06 -18.17
N THR A 89 10.05 10.91 -17.86
CA THR A 89 8.93 10.31 -18.59
C THR A 89 7.68 10.29 -17.73
N LEU A 90 6.62 10.96 -18.21
CA LEU A 90 5.30 10.92 -17.59
C LEU A 90 4.40 9.96 -18.36
N HIS A 91 4.13 8.81 -17.75
CA HIS A 91 3.13 7.90 -18.28
C HIS A 91 1.73 8.34 -17.85
N THR A 92 0.80 8.42 -18.80
CA THR A 92 -0.57 8.90 -18.56
C THR A 92 -1.28 8.17 -17.41
N HIS A 93 -1.11 6.84 -17.31
CA HIS A 93 -1.79 6.02 -16.29
C HIS A 93 -0.85 5.21 -15.39
N ALA A 94 0.26 4.69 -15.94
CA ALA A 94 1.06 3.65 -15.27
C ALA A 94 1.58 4.06 -13.88
N GLN A 95 1.97 5.32 -13.72
CA GLN A 95 2.50 5.85 -12.45
C GLN A 95 1.43 5.87 -11.34
N TYR A 96 0.15 6.06 -11.70
CA TYR A 96 -0.94 5.97 -10.74
C TYR A 96 -1.18 4.53 -10.26
N SER A 97 -0.97 3.52 -11.12
CA SER A 97 -1.03 2.11 -10.70
C SER A 97 0.07 1.78 -9.68
N LEU A 98 1.27 2.32 -9.87
CA LEU A 98 2.39 2.17 -8.94
C LEU A 98 2.10 2.86 -7.61
N LEU A 99 1.61 4.11 -7.65
CA LEU A 99 1.21 4.85 -6.45
C LEU A 99 0.07 4.15 -5.70
N ARG A 100 -0.92 3.58 -6.40
CA ARG A 100 -1.98 2.77 -5.78
C ARG A 100 -1.38 1.60 -5.00
N GLY A 101 -0.51 0.82 -5.65
CA GLY A 101 0.14 -0.32 -5.02
C GLY A 101 0.95 0.09 -3.79
N ALA A 102 1.76 1.14 -3.90
CA ALA A 102 2.53 1.67 -2.78
C ALA A 102 1.66 2.17 -1.62
N PHE A 103 0.62 2.95 -1.92
CA PHE A 103 -0.28 3.52 -0.92
C PHE A 103 -1.09 2.45 -0.20
N GLU A 104 -1.68 1.50 -0.93
CA GLU A 104 -2.52 0.43 -0.38
C GLU A 104 -1.72 -0.50 0.55
N ASN A 105 -0.49 -0.87 0.15
CA ASN A 105 0.39 -1.68 0.98
C ASN A 105 0.86 -0.90 2.23
N SER A 106 1.22 0.38 2.09
CA SER A 106 1.60 1.22 3.22
C SER A 106 0.43 1.39 4.21
N ALA A 107 -0.77 1.67 3.70
CA ALA A 107 -1.99 1.80 4.50
C ALA A 107 -2.32 0.49 5.24
N ARG A 108 -2.15 -0.67 4.61
CA ARG A 108 -2.32 -1.98 5.27
C ARG A 108 -1.41 -2.13 6.49
N VAL A 109 -0.16 -1.68 6.41
CA VAL A 109 0.79 -1.75 7.53
C VAL A 109 0.39 -0.80 8.65
N VAL A 110 0.03 0.44 8.30
CA VAL A 110 -0.46 1.42 9.29
C VAL A 110 -1.73 0.90 9.98
N TRP A 111 -2.70 0.42 9.21
CA TRP A 111 -3.89 -0.24 9.72
C TRP A 111 -3.51 -1.40 10.65
N MET A 112 -2.61 -2.28 10.26
CA MET A 112 -2.25 -3.42 11.09
C MET A 112 -1.53 -3.03 12.39
N LEU A 113 -0.62 -2.04 12.36
CA LEU A 113 0.32 -1.77 13.46
C LEU A 113 -0.04 -0.56 14.35
N ALA A 114 -0.80 0.40 13.84
CA ALA A 114 -1.14 1.61 14.59
C ALA A 114 -1.93 1.34 15.89
N PRO A 115 -2.91 0.39 15.96
CA PRO A 115 -3.67 0.15 17.18
C PRO A 115 -2.79 -0.14 18.39
N ALA A 116 -2.98 0.59 19.49
CA ALA A 116 -2.28 0.34 20.74
C ALA A 116 -2.55 -1.08 21.28
N ASN A 117 -3.80 -1.53 21.16
CA ASN A 117 -4.27 -2.83 21.63
C ASN A 117 -3.69 -3.99 20.79
N ARG A 118 -2.95 -4.90 21.44
CA ARG A 118 -2.38 -6.11 20.85
C ARG A 118 -3.44 -7.02 20.23
N LEU A 119 -4.57 -7.21 20.90
CA LEU A 119 -5.63 -8.07 20.39
C LEU A 119 -6.12 -7.58 19.02
N VAL A 120 -6.30 -6.26 18.86
CA VAL A 120 -6.72 -5.68 17.57
C VAL A 120 -5.69 -5.97 16.48
N ARG A 121 -4.39 -5.85 16.74
CA ARG A 121 -3.35 -6.17 15.74
C ARG A 121 -3.35 -7.63 15.33
N ILE A 122 -3.50 -8.54 16.30
CA ILE A 122 -3.62 -9.98 16.07
C ILE A 122 -4.86 -10.30 15.22
N GLN A 123 -6.01 -9.73 15.58
CA GLN A 123 -7.26 -9.88 14.85
C GLN A 123 -7.12 -9.42 13.40
N ARG A 124 -6.53 -8.23 13.18
CA ARG A 124 -6.24 -7.68 11.84
C ARG A 124 -5.31 -8.58 11.02
N ARG A 125 -4.26 -9.14 11.62
CA ARG A 125 -3.35 -10.06 10.92
C ARG A 125 -4.03 -11.36 10.51
N LEU A 126 -4.79 -11.97 11.42
CA LEU A 126 -5.47 -13.25 11.16
C LEU A 126 -6.65 -13.08 10.19
N SER A 127 -7.31 -11.92 10.18
CA SER A 127 -8.36 -11.61 9.20
C SER A 127 -7.81 -11.48 7.77
N LEU A 128 -6.62 -10.86 7.60
CA LEU A 128 -5.89 -10.87 6.33
C LEU A 128 -5.56 -12.31 5.90
N GLN A 129 -5.08 -13.16 6.82
CA GLN A 129 -4.76 -14.57 6.51
C GLN A 129 -6.00 -15.37 6.06
N ALA A 130 -7.16 -15.11 6.67
CA ALA A 130 -8.41 -15.73 6.25
C ALA A 130 -8.81 -15.31 4.83
N GLY A 131 -8.54 -14.05 4.44
CA GLY A 131 -8.67 -13.59 3.05
C GLY A 131 -7.75 -14.35 2.10
N GLU A 132 -6.47 -14.45 2.42
CA GLU A 132 -5.47 -15.19 1.64
C GLU A 132 -5.89 -16.64 1.38
N TYR A 133 -6.48 -17.32 2.37
CA TYR A 133 -6.99 -18.67 2.18
C TYR A 133 -8.13 -18.75 1.18
N ARG A 134 -9.07 -17.81 1.21
CA ARG A 134 -10.17 -17.77 0.23
C ARG A 134 -9.65 -17.49 -1.18
N HIS A 135 -8.72 -16.55 -1.33
CA HIS A 135 -8.14 -16.22 -2.63
C HIS A 135 -7.30 -17.37 -3.19
N SER A 136 -6.46 -17.99 -2.35
CA SER A 136 -5.65 -19.15 -2.73
C SER A 136 -6.53 -20.34 -3.11
N ASP A 137 -7.62 -20.62 -2.38
CA ASP A 137 -8.54 -21.71 -2.71
C ASP A 137 -9.23 -21.47 -4.04
N ARG A 138 -9.71 -20.25 -4.28
CA ARG A 138 -10.32 -19.89 -5.57
C ARG A 138 -9.33 -20.02 -6.73
N MET A 139 -8.07 -19.63 -6.53
CA MET A 139 -7.04 -19.80 -7.54
C MET A 139 -6.77 -21.29 -7.82
N LEU A 140 -6.66 -22.12 -6.78
CA LEU A 140 -6.48 -23.56 -6.94
C LEU A 140 -7.68 -24.21 -7.64
N GLU A 141 -8.89 -23.80 -7.32
CA GLU A 141 -10.11 -24.25 -8.00
C GLU A 141 -10.06 -23.97 -9.51
N LEU A 142 -9.68 -22.75 -9.91
CA LEU A 142 -9.51 -22.39 -11.33
C LEU A 142 -8.42 -23.23 -12.02
N LEU A 143 -7.37 -23.58 -11.28
CA LEU A 143 -6.31 -24.47 -11.75
C LEU A 143 -6.68 -25.96 -11.68
N LYS A 144 -7.90 -26.29 -11.20
CA LYS A 144 -8.36 -27.66 -10.94
C LYS A 144 -7.43 -28.44 -10.00
N GLN A 145 -6.85 -27.73 -9.04
CA GLN A 145 -5.98 -28.26 -7.99
C GLN A 145 -6.67 -28.21 -6.64
N GLN A 146 -6.14 -28.96 -5.68
CA GLN A 146 -6.63 -28.99 -4.30
C GLN A 146 -5.57 -28.43 -3.34
N PRO A 147 -5.98 -27.70 -2.28
CA PRO A 147 -5.04 -27.23 -1.29
C PRO A 147 -4.44 -28.40 -0.50
N ARG A 148 -3.15 -28.32 -0.16
CA ARG A 148 -2.46 -29.36 0.65
C ARG A 148 -3.15 -29.60 1.99
N ARG A 149 -3.73 -28.56 2.58
CA ARG A 149 -4.53 -28.63 3.81
C ARG A 149 -5.96 -28.20 3.49
N PRO A 150 -6.99 -28.94 3.94
CA PRO A 150 -8.39 -28.57 3.71
C PRO A 150 -8.71 -27.16 4.22
N SER A 151 -9.55 -26.44 3.49
CA SER A 151 -9.94 -25.06 3.83
C SER A 151 -10.52 -24.95 5.24
N GLN A 152 -11.40 -25.88 5.62
CA GLN A 152 -11.99 -25.96 6.96
C GLN A 152 -10.92 -26.09 8.06
N ALA A 153 -9.93 -26.96 7.88
CA ALA A 153 -8.86 -27.17 8.87
C ALA A 153 -7.97 -25.92 9.03
N ARG A 154 -7.69 -25.22 7.93
CA ARG A 154 -6.95 -23.95 7.96
C ARG A 154 -7.74 -22.83 8.64
N MET A 155 -9.03 -22.72 8.35
CA MET A 155 -9.91 -21.74 9.02
C MET A 155 -10.12 -22.04 10.50
N GLN A 156 -10.18 -23.31 10.88
CA GLN A 156 -10.25 -23.72 12.29
C GLN A 156 -8.99 -23.29 13.04
N GLN A 157 -7.80 -23.47 12.46
CA GLN A 157 -6.55 -22.99 13.06
C GLN A 157 -6.57 -21.48 13.34
N LEU A 158 -7.06 -20.66 12.40
CA LEU A 158 -7.19 -19.21 12.61
C LEU A 158 -8.18 -18.87 13.73
N THR A 159 -9.28 -19.65 13.82
CA THR A 159 -10.28 -19.51 14.88
C THR A 159 -9.68 -19.82 16.25
N ASP A 160 -8.91 -20.90 16.36
CA ASP A 160 -8.28 -21.30 17.61
C ASP A 160 -7.24 -20.27 18.06
N LEU A 161 -6.43 -19.74 17.13
CA LEU A 161 -5.45 -18.69 17.40
C LEU A 161 -6.11 -17.39 17.90
N VAL A 162 -7.16 -16.91 17.23
CA VAL A 162 -7.81 -15.64 17.60
C VAL A 162 -8.55 -15.74 18.94
N VAL A 163 -9.10 -16.92 19.26
CA VAL A 163 -9.71 -17.21 20.57
C VAL A 163 -8.66 -17.30 21.66
N ALA A 164 -7.57 -18.04 21.43
CA ALA A 164 -6.44 -18.12 22.37
C ALA A 164 -5.80 -16.74 22.64
N ALA A 165 -5.83 -15.83 21.66
CA ALA A 165 -5.36 -14.47 21.82
C ALA A 165 -6.26 -13.58 22.71
N GLY A 166 -7.52 -13.98 22.93
CA GLY A 166 -8.48 -13.30 23.80
C GLY A 166 -9.80 -12.89 23.12
N THR A 167 -10.09 -13.35 21.91
CA THR A 167 -11.38 -13.09 21.25
C THR A 167 -12.44 -14.07 21.76
N ALA A 168 -13.67 -13.59 22.01
CA ALA A 168 -14.78 -14.49 22.33
C ALA A 168 -15.04 -15.46 21.18
N ARG A 169 -15.35 -16.73 21.48
CA ARG A 169 -15.56 -17.76 20.47
C ARG A 169 -16.67 -17.38 19.48
N ASP A 170 -17.74 -16.77 19.96
CA ASP A 170 -18.88 -16.35 19.14
C ASP A 170 -18.53 -15.19 18.18
N ASP A 171 -17.52 -14.38 18.53
CA ASP A 171 -17.04 -13.28 17.70
C ASP A 171 -15.97 -13.70 16.67
N ALA A 172 -15.37 -14.87 16.82
CA ALA A 172 -14.22 -15.29 16.01
C ALA A 172 -14.52 -15.26 14.50
N LYS A 173 -15.71 -15.70 14.09
CA LYS A 173 -16.13 -15.67 12.67
C LYS A 173 -16.22 -14.25 12.12
N LYS A 174 -16.74 -13.30 12.92
CA LYS A 174 -16.88 -11.88 12.54
C LYS A 174 -15.51 -11.24 12.37
N VAL A 175 -14.61 -11.49 13.33
CA VAL A 175 -13.24 -10.97 13.34
C VAL A 175 -12.41 -11.51 12.18
N LEU A 176 -12.58 -12.77 11.79
CA LEU A 176 -11.87 -13.39 10.67
C LEU A 176 -12.48 -13.08 9.29
N ARG A 177 -13.46 -12.18 9.22
CA ARG A 177 -13.95 -11.68 7.93
C ARG A 177 -12.80 -10.92 7.25
N SER A 178 -12.60 -11.17 5.95
CA SER A 178 -11.56 -10.41 5.22
C SER A 178 -11.98 -8.94 5.20
N PRO A 179 -11.08 -8.01 5.57
CA PRO A 179 -11.35 -6.59 5.43
C PRO A 179 -11.47 -6.21 3.95
N ASP A 180 -12.23 -5.15 3.67
CA ASP A 180 -12.22 -4.47 2.38
C ASP A 180 -11.01 -3.52 2.30
N TYR A 181 -10.46 -3.31 1.10
CA TYR A 181 -9.37 -2.37 0.90
C TYR A 181 -9.77 -0.94 1.24
N LYS A 182 -11.00 -0.54 0.92
CA LYS A 182 -11.54 0.77 1.31
C LYS A 182 -11.52 0.95 2.83
N ASP A 183 -11.96 -0.07 3.58
CA ASP A 183 -11.97 -0.03 5.04
C ASP A 183 -10.55 0.10 5.60
N ILE A 184 -9.61 -0.69 5.08
CA ILE A 184 -8.19 -0.61 5.46
C ILE A 184 -7.66 0.81 5.25
N VAL A 185 -7.88 1.36 4.05
CA VAL A 185 -7.35 2.67 3.65
C VAL A 185 -7.94 3.79 4.51
N ARG A 186 -9.27 3.81 4.69
CA ARG A 186 -9.94 4.83 5.49
C ARG A 186 -9.50 4.77 6.96
N GLU A 187 -9.48 3.58 7.53
CA GLU A 187 -9.05 3.39 8.93
C GLU A 187 -7.57 3.73 9.11
N ALA A 188 -6.69 3.39 8.16
CA ALA A 188 -5.29 3.80 8.19
C ALA A 188 -5.15 5.32 8.16
N GLY A 189 -5.88 6.00 7.25
CA GLY A 189 -5.92 7.46 7.18
C GLY A 189 -6.35 8.10 8.50
N ALA A 190 -7.41 7.59 9.13
CA ALA A 190 -7.90 8.06 10.43
C ALA A 190 -6.90 7.86 11.59
N LEU A 191 -5.97 6.92 11.47
CA LEU A 191 -4.90 6.67 12.44
C LEU A 191 -3.66 7.55 12.23
N THR A 192 -3.73 8.51 11.29
CA THR A 192 -2.68 9.47 10.95
C THR A 192 -3.26 10.88 10.88
N SER A 193 -2.40 11.88 10.72
CA SER A 193 -2.82 13.26 10.44
C SER A 193 -3.47 13.45 9.06
N MET A 194 -3.39 12.46 8.17
CA MET A 194 -3.97 12.51 6.83
C MET A 194 -5.50 12.54 6.86
N GLY A 195 -6.12 11.79 7.79
CA GLY A 195 -7.57 11.62 7.84
C GLY A 195 -8.10 10.59 6.83
N ALA A 196 -9.30 10.06 7.12
CA ALA A 196 -9.90 8.97 6.34
C ALA A 196 -10.26 9.38 4.90
N ASP A 197 -10.82 10.58 4.72
CA ASP A 197 -11.31 11.03 3.41
C ASP A 197 -10.16 11.29 2.46
N GLN A 198 -9.11 11.96 2.94
CA GLN A 198 -7.91 12.19 2.14
C GLN A 198 -7.25 10.87 1.71
N ALA A 199 -7.18 9.88 2.60
CA ALA A 199 -6.64 8.57 2.28
C ALA A 199 -7.49 7.84 1.23
N GLU A 200 -8.82 7.91 1.34
CA GLU A 200 -9.71 7.35 0.32
C GLU A 200 -9.55 8.05 -1.03
N ILE A 201 -9.49 9.39 -1.07
CA ILE A 201 -9.37 10.14 -2.34
C ILE A 201 -8.09 9.74 -3.09
N VAL A 202 -6.96 9.60 -2.41
CA VAL A 202 -5.71 9.15 -3.04
C VAL A 202 -5.89 7.74 -3.61
N TRP A 203 -6.36 6.80 -2.79
CA TRP A 203 -6.52 5.41 -3.20
C TRP A 203 -7.54 5.24 -4.34
N SER A 204 -8.73 5.83 -4.22
CA SER A 204 -9.79 5.74 -5.23
C SER A 204 -9.41 6.49 -6.50
N GLY A 205 -8.73 7.64 -6.39
CA GLY A 205 -8.21 8.38 -7.53
C GLY A 205 -7.22 7.55 -8.34
N CYS A 206 -6.20 6.99 -7.68
CA CYS A 206 -5.25 6.10 -8.35
C CYS A 206 -5.92 4.83 -8.89
N SER A 207 -6.91 4.28 -8.18
CA SER A 207 -7.69 3.11 -8.64
C SER A 207 -8.46 3.40 -9.92
N SER A 208 -9.15 4.55 -9.99
CA SER A 208 -9.91 4.96 -11.17
C SER A 208 -9.03 5.04 -12.42
N LEU A 209 -7.82 5.57 -12.29
CA LEU A 209 -6.86 5.70 -13.38
C LEU A 209 -6.19 4.38 -13.75
N THR A 210 -6.02 3.48 -12.79
CA THR A 210 -5.51 2.12 -13.02
C THR A 210 -6.47 1.31 -13.88
N HIS A 211 -7.78 1.49 -13.68
CA HIS A 211 -8.83 0.76 -14.40
C HIS A 211 -9.33 1.47 -15.67
N GLY A 212 -8.88 2.69 -15.93
CA GLY A 212 -9.33 3.48 -17.09
C GLY A 212 -10.76 4.00 -16.93
N ASP A 213 -11.20 4.22 -15.69
CA ASP A 213 -12.53 4.74 -15.41
C ASP A 213 -12.67 6.15 -16.01
N VAL A 214 -13.79 6.39 -16.68
CA VAL A 214 -14.04 7.65 -17.40
C VAL A 214 -14.03 8.84 -16.45
N TYR A 215 -14.64 8.73 -15.27
CA TYR A 215 -14.66 9.84 -14.31
C TYR A 215 -13.26 10.19 -13.81
N GLY A 216 -12.40 9.19 -13.55
CA GLY A 216 -11.03 9.40 -13.13
C GLY A 216 -10.22 10.08 -14.22
N THR A 217 -10.31 9.56 -15.44
CA THR A 217 -9.67 10.11 -16.63
C THR A 217 -10.06 11.57 -16.84
N LEU A 218 -11.35 11.91 -16.77
CA LEU A 218 -11.83 13.26 -17.05
C LEU A 218 -11.65 14.25 -15.89
N SER A 219 -11.54 13.77 -14.65
CA SER A 219 -11.46 14.64 -13.46
C SER A 219 -10.03 14.84 -12.94
N ILE A 220 -9.11 13.95 -13.29
CA ILE A 220 -7.75 13.92 -12.72
C ILE A 220 -6.66 14.24 -13.75
N LEU A 221 -6.81 13.75 -14.99
CA LEU A 221 -5.80 13.92 -16.02
C LEU A 221 -5.94 15.28 -16.73
N GLU A 222 -4.86 15.70 -17.38
CA GLU A 222 -4.88 16.92 -18.18
C GLU A 222 -5.56 16.64 -19.53
N LEU A 223 -6.49 17.52 -19.89
CA LEU A 223 -7.33 17.40 -21.08
C LEU A 223 -7.08 18.58 -22.01
N ASN A 224 -6.43 18.32 -23.14
CA ASN A 224 -6.20 19.32 -24.18
C ASN A 224 -7.17 19.07 -25.34
N VAL A 225 -8.18 19.93 -25.50
CA VAL A 225 -9.11 19.83 -26.64
C VAL A 225 -8.38 20.19 -27.92
N VAL A 226 -8.21 19.21 -28.80
CA VAL A 226 -7.51 19.36 -30.09
C VAL A 226 -8.46 19.91 -31.15
N SER A 227 -9.71 19.43 -31.16
CA SER A 227 -10.76 19.96 -32.02
C SER A 227 -12.13 19.64 -31.45
N THR A 228 -13.14 20.37 -31.93
CA THR A 228 -14.55 20.12 -31.59
C THR A 228 -15.32 19.91 -32.88
N GLN A 229 -16.08 18.82 -32.96
CA GLN A 229 -16.97 18.54 -34.08
C GLN A 229 -18.39 18.36 -33.55
N GLY A 230 -19.27 19.30 -33.89
CA GLY A 230 -20.61 19.36 -33.30
C GLY A 230 -20.55 19.48 -31.78
N GLY A 231 -21.12 18.50 -31.07
CA GLY A 231 -21.10 18.43 -29.60
C GLY A 231 -19.99 17.55 -28.99
N VAL A 232 -19.01 17.10 -29.78
CA VAL A 232 -17.96 16.17 -29.32
C VAL A 232 -16.58 16.82 -29.37
N ASN A 233 -15.85 16.76 -28.25
CA ASN A 233 -14.45 17.20 -28.16
C ASN A 233 -13.50 16.03 -28.44
N LEU A 234 -12.64 16.19 -29.44
CA LEU A 234 -11.45 15.35 -29.60
C LEU A 234 -10.36 15.87 -28.65
N THR A 235 -9.95 15.04 -27.69
CA THR A 235 -9.09 15.47 -26.58
C THR A 235 -7.81 14.64 -26.54
N GLN A 236 -6.66 15.31 -26.41
CA GLN A 236 -5.41 14.67 -26.02
C GLN A 236 -5.35 14.59 -24.50
N ILE A 237 -5.10 13.39 -23.97
CA ILE A 237 -5.07 13.12 -22.54
C ILE A 237 -3.62 12.86 -22.11
N THR A 238 -3.15 13.61 -21.12
CA THR A 238 -1.81 13.46 -20.54
C THR A 238 -1.85 13.36 -19.03
N SER A 239 -0.79 12.85 -18.41
CA SER A 239 -0.71 12.83 -16.94
C SER A 239 -0.71 14.26 -16.37
N SER A 240 -1.18 14.41 -15.13
CA SER A 240 -1.09 15.66 -14.37
C SER A 240 0.09 15.61 -13.37
N PRO A 241 1.18 16.38 -13.59
CA PRO A 241 2.29 16.47 -12.63
C PRO A 241 1.84 16.95 -11.25
N LYS A 242 0.83 17.83 -11.21
CA LYS A 242 0.26 18.35 -9.96
C LYS A 242 -0.38 17.25 -9.13
N VAL A 243 -1.22 16.41 -9.75
CA VAL A 243 -1.89 15.32 -9.04
C VAL A 243 -0.90 14.22 -8.69
N LEU A 244 0.05 13.91 -9.58
CA LEU A 244 1.15 12.99 -9.27
C LEU A 244 1.94 13.46 -8.04
N LEU A 245 2.30 14.74 -7.94
CA LEU A 245 2.98 15.28 -6.77
C LEU A 245 2.18 15.03 -5.50
N TRP A 246 0.90 15.40 -5.50
CA TRP A 246 0.03 15.25 -4.35
C TRP A 246 -0.14 13.79 -3.92
N ALA A 247 -0.37 12.88 -4.87
CA ALA A 247 -0.50 11.45 -4.58
C ALA A 247 0.84 10.85 -4.09
N THR A 248 1.97 11.31 -4.64
CA THR A 248 3.32 10.89 -4.22
C THR A 248 3.59 11.29 -2.78
N ASP A 249 3.33 12.54 -2.43
CA ASP A 249 3.57 13.09 -1.08
C ASP A 249 2.80 12.29 -0.02
N LEU A 250 1.51 12.05 -0.26
CA LEU A 250 0.67 11.28 0.65
C LEU A 250 1.08 9.81 0.74
N THR A 251 1.53 9.23 -0.37
CA THR A 251 2.05 7.85 -0.40
C THR A 251 3.35 7.72 0.39
N VAL A 252 4.29 8.65 0.21
CA VAL A 252 5.54 8.69 0.99
C VAL A 252 5.24 8.85 2.47
N ALA A 253 4.33 9.77 2.84
CA ALA A 253 3.94 9.97 4.23
C ALA A 253 3.32 8.71 4.87
N MET A 254 2.42 8.02 4.17
CA MET A 254 1.82 6.77 4.65
C MET A 254 2.88 5.66 4.80
N MET A 255 3.80 5.55 3.84
CA MET A 255 4.89 4.57 3.87
C MET A 255 5.85 4.81 5.04
N GLN A 256 6.32 6.05 5.23
CA GLN A 256 7.18 6.45 6.34
C GLN A 256 6.50 6.12 7.68
N ARG A 257 5.21 6.42 7.81
CA ARG A 257 4.44 6.08 9.01
C ARG A 257 4.40 4.57 9.26
N GLY A 258 4.28 3.75 8.22
CA GLY A 258 4.34 2.30 8.33
C GLY A 258 5.68 1.81 8.89
N PHE A 259 6.80 2.34 8.38
CA PHE A 259 8.14 2.04 8.89
C PHE A 259 8.35 2.49 10.34
N ASP A 260 7.89 3.69 10.70
CA ASP A 260 7.99 4.21 12.07
C ASP A 260 7.23 3.34 13.07
N LEU A 261 6.03 2.88 12.68
CA LEU A 261 5.24 1.95 13.49
C LEU A 261 5.95 0.61 13.64
N PHE A 262 6.50 0.06 12.56
CA PHE A 262 7.27 -1.17 12.62
C PHE A 262 8.44 -1.03 13.60
N LYS A 263 9.29 -0.01 13.40
CA LYS A 263 10.46 0.26 14.25
C LYS A 263 10.09 0.41 15.73
N THR A 264 9.05 1.18 16.00
CA THR A 264 8.56 1.41 17.38
C THR A 264 8.09 0.12 18.04
N ARG A 265 7.37 -0.73 17.30
CA ARG A 265 6.79 -1.97 17.85
C ARG A 265 7.77 -3.14 17.90
N ALA A 266 8.82 -3.10 17.08
CA ALA A 266 9.89 -4.09 17.06
C ALA A 266 10.95 -3.83 18.14
N ALA A 267 11.03 -2.61 18.68
CA ALA A 267 11.94 -2.26 19.78
C ALA A 267 11.38 -2.69 21.13
N CYS A 268 12.26 -3.16 22.03
CA CYS A 268 11.89 -3.47 23.41
C CYS A 268 11.63 -2.17 24.19
N HIS A 269 10.54 -2.13 24.95
CA HIS A 269 10.29 -1.06 25.92
C HIS A 269 11.20 -1.31 27.13
N ARG A 270 12.22 -0.48 27.32
CA ARG A 270 12.99 -0.45 28.57
C ARG A 270 12.18 0.22 29.67
#